data_AF-B3XR85-F1
#
_entry.id   AF-B3XR85-F1
#
_cell.length_a   1.000
_cell.length_b   1.000
_cell.length_c   1.000
_cell.angle_alpha   90.00
_cell.angle_beta   90.00
_cell.angle_gamma   90.00
#
_symmetry.space_group_name_H-M   'P 1'
#
loop_
_entity.id
_entity.type
_entity.pdbx_description
1 polymer ?
#
loop_
_entity_poly.entity_id
_entity_poly.type
_entity_poly.pdbx_seq_one_letter_code
_entity_poly.pdbx_strand_id
1 'polypeptide(L)'
;MFSAVFWVLAFWFIVNLVWTIARLNNRMMSRTFAWINVVAVVIGFWTFYAASNGGGGIAPWFRLMNWTNIVLAIFQFYNGYRPHQYGKKS
;
A
#
# COMPACT_ATOMS: atom_id res chain seq x y z
N MET A 1 7.10 20.40 1.49
CA MET A 1 6.05 19.54 2.10
C MET A 1 5.61 18.43 1.16
N PHE A 2 5.07 18.72 -0.03
CA PHE A 2 4.64 17.71 -1.02
C PHE A 2 5.72 16.69 -1.43
N SER A 3 6.93 17.16 -1.77
CA SER A 3 8.05 16.28 -2.12
C SER A 3 8.55 15.42 -0.95
N ALA A 4 8.56 15.95 0.27
CA ALA A 4 8.96 15.18 1.45
C ALA A 4 7.97 14.04 1.75
N VAL A 5 6.66 14.31 1.68
CA VAL A 5 5.62 13.28 1.87
C VAL A 5 5.66 12.25 0.75
N PHE A 6 5.97 12.65 -0.50
CA PHE A 6 6.21 11.71 -1.59
C PHE A 6 7.32 10.71 -1.25
N TRP A 7 8.49 11.18 -0.82
CA TRP A 7 9.61 10.30 -0.49
C TRP A 7 9.33 9.41 0.72
N VAL A 8 8.60 9.91 1.72
CA VAL A 8 8.15 9.09 2.87
C VAL A 8 7.20 7.98 2.41
N LEU A 9 6.21 8.29 1.56
CA LEU A 9 5.30 7.28 1.01
C LEU A 9 6.01 6.30 0.07
N ALA A 10 6.99 6.76 -0.71
CA ALA A 10 7.77 5.92 -1.61
C ALA A 10 8.64 4.93 -0.83
N PHE A 11 9.30 5.41 0.23
CA PHE A 11 10.07 4.56 1.12
C PHE A 11 9.17 3.55 1.83
N TRP A 12 8.02 4.00 2.36
CA TRP A 12 7.03 3.11 2.97
C TRP A 12 6.56 2.02 2.00
N PHE A 13 6.27 2.39 0.75
CA PHE A 13 5.88 1.46 -0.30
C PHE A 13 6.92 0.36 -0.52
N ILE A 14 8.20 0.72 -0.64
CA ILE A 14 9.30 -0.24 -0.84
C ILE A 14 9.40 -1.20 0.35
N VAL A 15 9.41 -0.67 1.58
CA VAL A 15 9.48 -1.50 2.79
C VAL A 15 8.28 -2.45 2.86
N ASN A 16 7.08 -1.95 2.61
CA ASN A 16 5.86 -2.74 2.61
C ASN A 16 5.86 -3.83 1.52
N LEU A 17 6.33 -3.52 0.32
CA LEU A 17 6.46 -4.48 -0.78
C LEU A 17 7.43 -5.61 -0.44
N VAL A 18 8.65 -5.28 0.01
CA VAL A 18 9.68 -6.26 0.41
C VAL A 18 9.14 -7.16 1.52
N TRP A 19 8.47 -6.56 2.51
CA TRP A 19 7.90 -7.30 3.62
C TRP A 19 6.76 -8.22 3.20
N THR A 20 5.91 -7.75 2.29
CA THR A 20 4.80 -8.56 1.75
C THR A 20 5.33 -9.81 1.11
N ILE A 21 6.39 -9.72 0.29
CA ILE A 21 7.03 -10.85 -0.38
C ILE A 21 7.71 -11.78 0.64
N ALA A 22 8.41 -11.22 1.64
CA ALA A 22 9.14 -12.01 2.64
C ALA A 22 8.23 -12.77 3.63
N ARG A 23 7.03 -12.25 3.94
CA ARG A 23 6.11 -12.82 4.94
C ARG A 23 4.74 -13.22 4.38
N LEU A 24 4.68 -13.57 3.08
CA LEU A 24 3.46 -14.03 2.40
C LEU A 24 2.65 -15.10 3.17
N ASN A 25 3.32 -15.95 3.96
CA ASN A 25 2.67 -17.09 4.63
C ASN A 25 2.01 -16.74 5.98
N ASN A 26 2.20 -15.52 6.51
CA ASN A 26 1.74 -15.15 7.85
C ASN A 26 0.48 -14.27 7.79
N ARG A 27 -0.71 -14.91 7.79
CA ARG A 27 -2.02 -14.27 7.53
C ARG A 27 -2.37 -13.13 8.48
N MET A 28 -2.10 -13.29 9.78
CA MET A 28 -2.39 -12.27 10.78
C MET A 28 -1.59 -11.00 10.53
N MET A 29 -0.32 -11.16 10.16
CA MET A 29 0.55 -10.04 9.80
C MET A 29 0.12 -9.41 8.48
N SER A 30 -0.19 -10.21 7.46
CA SER A 30 -0.65 -9.71 6.16
C SER A 30 -1.92 -8.85 6.29
N ARG A 31 -2.86 -9.22 7.17
CA ARG A 31 -4.06 -8.42 7.48
C ARG A 31 -3.71 -7.07 8.12
N THR A 32 -2.82 -7.05 9.12
CA THR A 32 -2.42 -5.80 9.78
C THR A 32 -1.67 -4.88 8.81
N PHE A 33 -0.74 -5.41 8.01
CA PHE A 33 -0.04 -4.62 6.99
C PHE A 33 -0.97 -4.08 5.91
N ALA A 34 -2.01 -4.85 5.53
CA ALA A 34 -3.02 -4.38 4.60
C ALA A 34 -3.76 -3.13 5.12
N TRP A 35 -4.14 -3.11 6.39
CA TRP A 35 -4.76 -1.94 7.02
C TRP A 35 -3.81 -0.75 7.14
N ILE A 36 -2.54 -1.00 7.48
CA ILE A 36 -1.53 0.08 7.49
C ILE A 36 -1.36 0.66 6.09
N ASN A 37 -1.39 -0.17 5.05
CA ASN A 37 -1.30 0.27 3.66
C ASN A 37 -2.53 1.09 3.24
N VAL A 38 -3.73 0.75 3.72
CA VAL A 38 -4.94 1.57 3.53
C VAL A 38 -4.78 2.95 4.17
N VAL A 39 -4.23 3.03 5.39
CA VAL A 39 -3.95 4.33 6.04
C VAL A 39 -2.94 5.15 5.22
N ALA A 40 -1.89 4.51 4.70
CA ALA A 40 -0.91 5.17 3.82
C ALA A 40 -1.55 5.71 2.53
N VAL A 41 -2.47 4.96 1.91
CA VAL A 41 -3.27 5.43 0.76
C VAL A 41 -4.10 6.65 1.13
N VAL A 42 -4.82 6.62 2.25
CA VAL A 42 -5.67 7.73 2.70
C VAL A 42 -4.84 8.99 2.93
N ILE A 43 -3.70 8.88 3.62
CA ILE A 43 -2.78 10.00 3.84
C ILE A 43 -2.20 10.50 2.51
N GLY A 44 -1.86 9.59 1.59
CA GLY A 44 -1.36 9.92 0.27
C GLY A 44 -2.37 10.73 -0.54
N PHE A 45 -3.61 10.24 -0.70
CA PHE A 45 -4.67 10.98 -1.38
C PHE A 45 -4.98 12.31 -0.71
N TRP A 46 -5.05 12.34 0.64
CA TRP A 46 -5.26 13.58 1.38
C TRP A 46 -4.17 14.61 1.07
N THR A 47 -2.91 14.19 1.09
CA THR A 47 -1.77 15.08 0.78
C THR A 47 -1.80 15.56 -0.67
N PHE A 48 -2.22 14.70 -1.60
CA PHE A 48 -2.36 15.08 -3.01
C PHE A 48 -3.40 16.17 -3.23
N TYR A 49 -4.56 16.07 -2.59
CA TYR A 49 -5.64 17.05 -2.71
C TYR A 49 -5.43 18.30 -1.83
N ALA A 50 -4.82 18.15 -0.65
CA ALA A 50 -4.48 19.25 0.23
C ALA A 50 -3.30 20.10 -0.33
N ALA A 51 -2.46 19.52 -1.18
CA ALA A 51 -1.46 20.26 -1.93
C ALA A 51 -2.13 21.02 -3.10
N SER A 52 -2.82 22.11 -2.78
CA SER A 52 -3.34 23.06 -3.76
C SER A 52 -2.18 23.60 -4.61
N ASN A 53 -2.14 23.18 -5.89
CA ASN A 53 -1.35 23.73 -7.01
C ASN A 53 0.19 23.57 -7.03
N GLY A 54 0.82 22.72 -6.20
CA GLY A 54 2.29 22.71 -6.04
C GLY A 54 3.09 21.58 -6.68
N GLY A 55 2.49 20.68 -7.47
CA GLY A 55 3.10 19.37 -7.75
C GLY A 55 4.04 19.25 -8.96
N GLY A 56 4.09 20.24 -9.86
CA GLY A 56 4.92 20.23 -11.06
C GLY A 56 4.94 18.87 -11.79
N GLY A 57 6.12 18.44 -12.27
CA GLY A 57 6.30 17.13 -12.93
C GLY A 57 6.20 15.90 -12.00
N ILE A 58 6.12 16.07 -10.69
CA ILE A 58 6.07 14.96 -9.70
C ILE A 58 4.61 14.54 -9.41
N ALA A 59 3.64 15.42 -9.66
CA ALA A 59 2.22 15.14 -9.50
C ALA A 59 1.73 13.84 -10.17
N PRO A 60 2.06 13.54 -11.45
CA PRO A 60 1.65 12.28 -12.08
C PRO A 60 2.27 11.04 -11.40
N TRP A 61 3.52 11.13 -10.95
CA TRP A 61 4.19 10.04 -10.22
C TRP A 61 3.58 9.80 -8.84
N PHE A 62 3.23 10.89 -8.14
CA PHE A 62 2.52 10.81 -6.87
C PHE A 62 1.17 10.11 -7.04
N ARG A 63 0.42 10.44 -8.10
CA ARG A 63 -0.85 9.78 -8.43
C ARG A 63 -0.64 8.29 -8.72
N LEU A 64 0.33 7.94 -9.57
CA LEU A 64 0.65 6.55 -9.91
C LEU A 64 0.96 5.73 -8.65
N MET A 65 1.81 6.26 -7.77
CA MET A 65 2.23 5.58 -6.55
C MET A 65 1.08 5.34 -5.56
N ASN A 66 0.14 6.29 -5.44
CA ASN A 66 -1.07 6.09 -4.66
C ASN A 66 -1.96 4.98 -5.21
N TRP A 67 -2.12 4.92 -6.54
CA TRP A 67 -2.85 3.82 -7.18
C TRP A 67 -2.16 2.48 -6.99
N THR A 68 -0.83 2.43 -7.08
CA THR A 68 -0.08 1.20 -6.83
C THR A 68 -0.21 0.75 -5.37
N ASN A 69 -0.20 1.68 -4.41
CA ASN A 69 -0.49 1.39 -3.00
C ASN A 69 -1.87 0.74 -2.81
N ILE A 70 -2.90 1.21 -3.52
CA ILE A 70 -4.24 0.60 -3.49
C ILE A 70 -4.20 -0.85 -3.99
N VAL A 71 -3.57 -1.10 -5.15
CA VAL A 71 -3.48 -2.45 -5.72
C VAL A 71 -2.77 -3.41 -4.76
N LEU A 72 -1.69 -2.94 -4.12
CA LEU A 72 -0.98 -3.72 -3.11
C LEU A 72 -1.81 -3.98 -1.86
N ALA A 73 -2.58 -2.98 -1.38
CA ALA A 73 -3.50 -3.20 -0.28
C ALA A 73 -4.53 -4.28 -0.63
N ILE A 74 -5.13 -4.24 -1.83
CA ILE A 74 -6.07 -5.27 -2.30
C ILE A 74 -5.38 -6.65 -2.32
N PHE A 75 -4.15 -6.75 -2.82
CA PHE A 75 -3.40 -8.01 -2.86
C PHE A 75 -3.10 -8.55 -1.45
N GLN A 76 -2.72 -7.68 -0.52
CA GLN A 76 -2.48 -8.02 0.88
C GLN A 76 -3.78 -8.45 1.59
N PHE A 77 -4.89 -7.75 1.32
CA PHE A 77 -6.22 -8.15 1.80
C PHE A 77 -6.61 -9.52 1.23
N TYR A 78 -6.42 -9.74 -0.07
CA TYR A 78 -6.72 -11.02 -0.69
C TYR A 78 -5.92 -12.16 -0.03
N ASN A 79 -4.60 -12.03 0.09
CA ASN A 79 -3.77 -13.07 0.71
C ASN A 79 -4.03 -13.23 2.21
N GLY A 80 -4.29 -12.14 2.93
CA GLY A 80 -4.58 -12.17 4.37
C GLY A 80 -5.97 -12.74 4.71
N TYR A 81 -6.96 -12.57 3.84
CA TYR A 81 -8.35 -13.01 4.05
C TYR A 81 -8.75 -14.24 3.23
N ARG A 82 -7.90 -14.73 2.31
CA ARG A 82 -8.22 -15.93 1.51
C ARG A 82 -8.56 -17.09 2.45
N PRO A 83 -9.77 -17.65 2.39
CA PRO A 83 -10.15 -18.78 3.24
C PRO A 83 -9.18 -19.94 2.99
N HIS A 84 -8.89 -20.72 4.04
CA HIS A 84 -8.24 -22.01 3.87
C HIS A 84 -8.99 -22.76 2.76
N GLN A 85 -8.27 -23.27 1.74
CA GLN A 85 -8.72 -24.45 1.05
C GLN A 85 -8.70 -25.56 2.10
N TYR A 86 -9.78 -25.68 2.87
CA TYR A 86 -9.96 -26.77 3.82
C TYR A 86 -9.99 -28.06 2.99
N GLY A 87 -8.90 -28.83 3.08
CA GLY A 87 -8.76 -30.22 2.70
C GLY A 87 -9.52 -30.71 1.47
N LYS A 88 -8.83 -30.87 0.35
CA LYS A 88 -8.93 -32.17 -0.34
C LYS A 88 -8.02 -33.14 0.41
N LYS A 89 -8.56 -33.79 1.44
CA LYS A 89 -8.08 -35.12 1.80
C LYS A 89 -8.65 -36.06 0.73
N SER A 90 -7.85 -36.43 -0.25
CA SER A 90 -8.06 -37.67 -1.02
C SER A 90 -7.35 -38.79 -0.31
#